data_AF-A0A7S3QCL2-F1
#
_entry.id   AF-A0A7S3QCL2-F1
#
_cell.length_a   1.000
_cell.length_b   1.000
_cell.length_c   1.000
_cell.angle_alpha   90.00
_cell.angle_beta   90.00
_cell.angle_gamma   90.00
#
_symmetry.space_group_name_H-M   'P 1'
#
loop_
_entity.id
_entity.type
_entity.pdbx_description
1 polymer ?
#
loop_
_entity_poly.entity_id
_entity_poly.type
_entity_poly.pdbx_seq_one_letter_code
_entity_poly.pdbx_strand_id
1 'polypeptide(L)'
;TFLNFGMFVPKEVDYWSWNARGNMATCYIAGFFSVAGIALGPFYNASLCVLLLAIVKYEKSDEYIRNKIEPFLHAVPLLVAFGAYTSALVMGNINPSGAGTCLITSYSPPHCSGTENGSVTEGLFDIPC
;
A
#
# COMPACT_ATOMS: atom_id res chain seq x y z
N THR A 1 -2.54 -4.36 -20.12
CA THR A 1 -2.49 -4.01 -18.68
C THR A 1 -1.35 -3.06 -18.33
N PHE A 2 -0.20 -3.08 -19.01
CA PHE A 2 0.95 -2.18 -18.71
C PHE A 2 0.74 -0.68 -19.00
N LEU A 3 -0.23 -0.29 -19.84
CA LEU A 3 -0.53 1.12 -20.13
C LEU A 3 -1.11 1.92 -18.94
N ASN A 4 -1.55 1.23 -17.88
CA ASN A 4 -2.13 1.86 -16.69
C ASN A 4 -1.12 2.07 -15.55
N PHE A 5 0.13 1.63 -15.72
CA PHE A 5 1.20 1.98 -14.77
C PHE A 5 1.37 3.50 -14.73
N GLY A 6 1.46 4.08 -13.52
CA GLY A 6 1.55 5.53 -13.32
C GLY A 6 0.21 6.28 -13.26
N MET A 7 -0.93 5.64 -13.56
CA MET A 7 -2.23 6.34 -13.59
C MET A 7 -2.61 7.02 -12.26
N PHE A 8 -2.26 6.39 -11.14
CA PHE A 8 -2.56 6.92 -9.79
C PHE A 8 -1.43 7.77 -9.21
N VAL A 9 -0.28 7.82 -9.87
CA VAL A 9 0.90 8.56 -9.43
C VAL A 9 0.74 10.04 -9.79
N PRO A 10 1.14 10.99 -8.92
CA PRO A 10 0.99 12.41 -9.18
C PRO A 10 1.73 12.84 -10.45
N LYS A 11 1.06 13.59 -11.33
CA LYS A 11 1.65 14.10 -12.58
C LYS A 11 2.90 14.96 -12.35
N GLU A 12 3.04 15.54 -11.16
CA GLU A 12 4.19 16.36 -10.75
C GLU A 12 5.49 15.55 -10.77
N VAL A 13 5.41 14.22 -10.64
CA VAL A 13 6.57 13.31 -10.68
C VAL A 13 6.69 12.55 -12.01
N ASP A 14 6.08 13.02 -13.10
CA ASP A 14 6.16 12.36 -14.43
C ASP A 14 7.59 12.27 -14.99
N TYR A 15 8.47 13.22 -14.60
CA TYR A 15 9.89 13.17 -14.96
C TYR A 15 10.66 12.00 -14.29
N TRP A 16 10.12 11.44 -13.21
CA TRP A 16 10.72 10.34 -12.43
C TRP A 16 9.95 9.03 -12.58
N SER A 17 8.64 9.11 -12.72
CA SER A 17 7.73 7.97 -12.82
C SER A 17 7.05 7.98 -14.18
N TRP A 18 7.28 6.92 -14.96
CA TRP A 18 6.67 6.77 -16.28
C TRP A 18 5.14 6.89 -16.22
N ASN A 19 4.59 7.74 -17.09
CA ASN A 19 3.15 7.85 -17.35
C ASN A 19 2.35 8.27 -16.11
N ALA A 20 2.87 9.25 -15.35
CA ALA A 20 2.20 9.77 -14.17
C ALA A 20 1.05 10.71 -14.57
N ARG A 21 -0.18 10.35 -14.21
CA ARG A 21 -1.40 11.08 -14.64
C ARG A 21 -2.37 11.43 -13.51
N GLY A 22 -2.07 10.99 -12.30
CA GLY A 22 -2.90 11.16 -11.12
C GLY A 22 -2.53 12.39 -10.29
N ASN A 23 -2.92 12.34 -9.02
CA ASN A 23 -2.58 13.33 -7.99
C ASN A 23 -2.23 12.62 -6.66
N MET A 24 -1.85 13.38 -5.63
CA MET A 24 -1.51 12.79 -4.32
C MET A 24 -2.66 12.01 -3.67
N ALA A 25 -3.92 12.43 -3.86
CA ALA A 25 -5.06 11.70 -3.30
C ALA A 25 -5.24 10.32 -3.96
N THR A 26 -5.11 10.23 -5.29
CA THR A 26 -5.18 8.94 -6.01
C THR A 26 -4.01 8.04 -5.62
N CYS A 27 -2.83 8.62 -5.38
CA CYS A 27 -1.63 7.92 -4.95
C CYS A 27 -1.82 7.30 -3.57
N TYR A 28 -2.38 8.04 -2.61
CA TYR A 28 -2.70 7.53 -1.28
C TYR A 28 -3.71 6.38 -1.31
N ILE A 29 -4.79 6.53 -2.08
CA ILE A 29 -5.81 5.49 -2.20
C ILE A 29 -5.22 4.22 -2.83
N ALA A 30 -4.56 4.37 -3.99
CA ALA A 30 -3.99 3.24 -4.71
C ALA A 30 -2.87 2.56 -3.89
N GLY A 31 -2.02 3.34 -3.23
CA GLY A 31 -0.96 2.81 -2.37
C GLY A 31 -1.51 2.10 -1.15
N PHE A 32 -2.52 2.66 -0.49
CA PHE A 32 -3.17 2.03 0.66
C PHE A 32 -3.70 0.63 0.30
N PHE A 33 -4.46 0.51 -0.78
CA PHE A 33 -5.01 -0.78 -1.21
C PHE A 33 -3.94 -1.75 -1.70
N SER A 34 -2.90 -1.23 -2.36
CA SER A 34 -1.79 -2.06 -2.86
C SER A 34 -1.02 -2.69 -1.71
N VAL A 35 -0.65 -1.90 -0.70
CA VAL A 35 0.11 -2.39 0.45
C VAL A 35 -0.78 -3.25 1.36
N ALA A 36 -2.07 -2.90 1.53
CA ALA A 36 -3.05 -3.76 2.19
C ALA A 36 -3.16 -5.13 1.53
N GLY A 37 -3.23 -5.17 0.19
CA GLY A 37 -3.26 -6.42 -0.58
C GLY A 37 -2.00 -7.27 -0.38
N ILE A 38 -0.82 -6.66 -0.34
CA ILE A 38 0.45 -7.36 -0.10
C ILE A 38 0.46 -8.08 1.25
N ALA A 39 -0.09 -7.48 2.32
CA ALA A 39 -0.19 -8.17 3.61
C ALA A 39 -1.36 -9.14 3.73
N LEU A 40 -2.51 -8.88 3.09
CA LEU A 40 -3.65 -9.79 3.16
C LEU A 40 -3.33 -11.17 2.55
N GLY A 41 -2.46 -11.24 1.54
CA GLY A 41 -2.00 -12.49 0.93
C GLY A 41 -1.43 -13.52 1.92
N PRO A 42 -0.35 -13.22 2.67
CA PRO A 42 0.19 -14.14 3.66
C PRO A 42 -0.78 -14.46 4.80
N PHE A 43 -1.62 -13.51 5.23
CA PHE A 43 -2.64 -13.79 6.24
C PHE A 43 -3.71 -14.78 5.74
N TYR A 44 -4.10 -14.68 4.47
CA TYR A 44 -5.00 -15.66 3.86
C TYR A 44 -4.36 -17.06 3.84
N ASN A 45 -3.09 -17.17 3.45
CA ASN A 45 -2.38 -18.45 3.51
C ASN A 45 -2.28 -19.00 4.93
N ALA A 46 -1.99 -18.16 5.93
CA ALA A 46 -1.99 -18.56 7.33
C ALA A 46 -3.38 -19.05 7.78
N SER A 47 -4.46 -18.40 7.34
CA SER A 47 -5.83 -18.81 7.65
C SER A 47 -6.17 -20.19 7.08
N LEU A 48 -5.71 -20.50 5.86
CA LEU A 48 -5.85 -21.82 5.26
C LEU A 48 -5.11 -22.89 6.05
N CYS A 49 -3.90 -22.61 6.52
CA CYS A 49 -3.16 -23.56 7.38
C CYS A 49 -3.91 -23.85 8.69
N VAL A 50 -4.52 -22.84 9.31
CA VAL A 50 -5.33 -23.02 10.53
C VAL A 50 -6.59 -23.85 10.25
N LEU A 51 -7.26 -23.61 9.11
CA LEU A 51 -8.42 -24.41 8.69
C LEU A 51 -8.05 -25.87 8.47
N LEU A 52 -6.98 -26.15 7.73
CA LEU A 52 -6.49 -27.51 7.51
C LEU A 52 -6.14 -28.22 8.82
N LEU A 53 -5.53 -27.50 9.76
CA LEU A 53 -5.20 -28.04 11.07
C LEU A 53 -6.44 -28.30 11.93
N ALA A 54 -7.46 -27.43 11.86
CA ALA A 54 -8.74 -27.65 12.54
C ALA A 54 -9.50 -28.88 12.01
N ILE A 55 -9.46 -29.11 10.70
CA ILE A 55 -10.11 -30.26 10.05
C ILE A 55 -9.34 -31.54 10.31
N VAL A 56 -8.03 -31.56 10.01
CA VAL A 56 -7.24 -32.82 9.99
C VAL A 56 -6.82 -33.26 11.39
N LYS A 57 -6.36 -32.33 12.25
CA LYS A 57 -5.81 -32.67 13.56
C LYS A 57 -6.85 -32.66 14.66
N TYR A 58 -7.77 -31.70 14.61
CA TYR A 58 -8.77 -31.51 15.66
C TYR A 58 -10.15 -32.04 15.30
N GLU A 59 -10.32 -32.59 14.09
CA GLU A 59 -11.54 -33.22 13.58
C GLU A 59 -12.80 -32.39 13.90
N LYS A 60 -12.68 -31.06 13.76
CA LYS A 60 -13.79 -30.15 14.05
C LYS A 60 -14.83 -30.24 12.94
N SER A 61 -16.10 -30.24 13.33
CA SER A 61 -17.22 -30.18 12.39
C SER A 61 -17.26 -28.82 11.68
N ASP A 62 -17.76 -28.81 10.45
CA ASP A 62 -17.93 -27.59 9.64
C ASP A 62 -18.75 -26.53 10.35
N GLU A 63 -19.76 -26.95 11.13
CA GLU A 63 -20.59 -26.03 11.92
C GLU A 63 -19.78 -25.31 13.00
N TYR A 64 -18.83 -26.00 13.64
CA TYR A 64 -17.94 -25.38 14.61
C TYR A 64 -16.97 -24.40 13.93
N ILE A 65 -16.40 -24.80 12.79
CA ILE A 65 -15.46 -23.96 12.02
C ILE A 65 -16.16 -22.67 11.58
N ARG A 66 -17.35 -22.77 10.98
CA ARG A 66 -18.11 -21.62 10.47
C ARG A 66 -18.53 -20.65 11.56
N ASN A 67 -19.00 -21.16 12.71
CA ASN A 67 -19.56 -20.32 13.76
C ASN A 67 -18.50 -19.76 14.72
N LYS A 68 -17.34 -20.41 14.86
CA LYS A 68 -16.33 -20.06 15.89
C LYS A 68 -14.96 -19.73 15.35
N ILE A 69 -14.52 -20.26 14.21
CA ILE A 69 -13.15 -20.09 13.72
C ILE A 69 -13.12 -19.07 12.58
N GLU A 70 -13.99 -19.25 11.59
CA GLU A 70 -14.12 -18.39 10.40
C GLU A 70 -14.22 -16.89 10.72
N PRO A 71 -15.06 -16.42 11.67
CA PRO A 71 -15.11 -14.98 11.97
C PRO A 71 -13.78 -14.41 12.46
N PHE A 72 -12.99 -15.17 13.23
CA PHE A 72 -11.67 -14.71 13.68
C PHE A 72 -10.63 -14.77 12.56
N LEU A 73 -10.70 -15.78 11.70
CA LEU A 73 -9.80 -15.93 10.55
C LEU A 73 -9.96 -14.80 9.53
N HIS A 74 -11.14 -14.17 9.44
CA HIS A 74 -11.35 -12.98 8.61
C HIS A 74 -11.13 -11.68 9.37
N ALA A 75 -11.63 -11.57 10.61
CA ALA A 75 -11.53 -10.34 11.38
C ALA A 75 -10.09 -9.97 11.73
N VAL A 76 -9.25 -10.94 12.12
CA VAL A 76 -7.87 -10.66 12.55
C VAL A 76 -7.02 -10.09 11.40
N PRO A 77 -6.96 -10.72 10.21
CA PRO A 77 -6.22 -10.15 9.08
C PRO A 77 -6.72 -8.78 8.66
N LEU A 78 -8.03 -8.55 8.64
CA LEU A 78 -8.60 -7.27 8.27
C LEU A 78 -8.23 -6.19 9.28
N LEU A 79 -8.39 -6.45 10.58
CA LEU A 79 -8.05 -5.48 11.61
C LEU A 79 -6.55 -5.17 11.64
N VAL A 80 -5.69 -6.16 11.48
CA VAL A 80 -4.24 -5.96 11.48
C VAL A 80 -3.79 -5.23 10.22
N ALA A 81 -4.24 -5.65 9.05
CA ALA A 81 -3.86 -4.99 7.79
C ALA A 81 -4.38 -3.55 7.77
N PHE A 82 -5.69 -3.34 7.92
CA PHE A 82 -6.24 -1.98 7.88
C PHE A 82 -5.72 -1.10 9.01
N GLY A 83 -5.54 -1.63 10.22
CA GLY A 83 -4.96 -0.87 11.35
C GLY A 83 -3.52 -0.42 11.07
N ALA A 84 -2.67 -1.33 10.58
CA ALA A 84 -1.29 -0.98 10.24
C ALA A 84 -1.23 0.04 9.10
N TYR A 85 -2.02 -0.15 8.03
CA TYR A 85 -1.95 0.73 6.87
C TYR A 85 -2.64 2.08 7.05
N THR A 86 -3.67 2.16 7.89
CA THR A 86 -4.24 3.45 8.28
C THR A 86 -3.22 4.28 9.04
N SER A 87 -2.42 3.65 9.93
CA SER A 87 -1.32 4.36 10.60
C SER A 87 -0.26 4.87 9.60
N ALA A 88 0.12 4.04 8.61
CA ALA A 88 1.05 4.44 7.55
C ALA A 88 0.52 5.60 6.70
N LEU A 89 -0.79 5.61 6.42
CA LEU A 89 -1.46 6.70 5.71
C LEU A 89 -1.47 7.99 6.53
N VAL A 90 -1.84 7.92 7.82
CA VAL A 90 -1.89 9.08 8.72
C VAL A 90 -0.50 9.69 8.94
N MET A 91 0.54 8.85 8.98
CA MET A 91 1.93 9.31 9.08
C MET A 91 2.48 9.90 7.77
N GLY A 92 1.73 9.87 6.66
CA GLY A 92 2.19 10.38 5.38
C GLY A 92 3.30 9.54 4.73
N ASN A 93 3.38 8.24 5.07
CA ASN A 93 4.47 7.37 4.60
C ASN A 93 4.20 6.74 3.22
N ILE A 94 3.05 7.02 2.59
CA ILE A 94 2.72 6.50 1.25
C ILE A 94 3.19 7.48 0.19
N ASN A 95 4.19 7.09 -0.57
CA ASN A 95 4.90 7.97 -1.49
C ASN A 95 5.09 7.33 -2.88
N PRO A 96 5.27 8.13 -3.94
CA PRO A 96 5.65 7.61 -5.26
C PRO A 96 6.97 6.84 -5.22
N SER A 97 6.99 5.61 -5.74
CA SER A 97 8.18 4.74 -5.73
C SER A 97 9.13 4.95 -6.92
N GLY A 98 8.75 5.78 -7.89
CA GLY A 98 9.42 5.90 -9.19
C GLY A 98 9.08 4.80 -10.20
N ALA A 99 8.54 3.67 -9.73
CA ALA A 99 8.14 2.55 -10.58
C ALA A 99 6.67 2.64 -11.05
N GLY A 100 6.08 3.83 -11.16
CA GLY A 100 4.68 3.98 -11.55
C GLY A 100 3.67 3.53 -10.50
N THR A 101 4.09 3.40 -9.23
CA THR A 101 3.25 2.96 -8.10
C THR A 101 3.48 3.84 -6.87
N CYS A 102 2.53 3.80 -5.94
CA CYS A 102 2.65 4.45 -4.63
C CYS A 102 2.74 3.38 -3.54
N LEU A 103 3.77 3.46 -2.70
CA LEU A 103 4.09 2.44 -1.69
C LEU A 103 4.58 3.11 -0.40
N ILE A 104 4.74 2.32 0.66
CA ILE A 104 5.43 2.78 1.87
C ILE A 104 6.92 2.88 1.55
N THR A 105 7.37 4.09 1.25
CA THR A 105 8.77 4.38 0.92
C THR A 105 9.13 5.76 1.45
N SER A 106 10.41 5.96 1.74
CA SER A 106 10.94 7.29 1.99
C SER A 106 10.72 8.15 0.74
N TYR A 107 10.11 9.32 0.92
CA TYR A 107 10.05 10.31 -0.14
C TYR A 107 11.44 10.92 -0.33
N SER A 108 12.14 10.48 -1.36
CA SER A 108 13.46 11.00 -1.72
C SER A 108 13.50 11.20 -3.24
N PRO A 109 12.90 12.28 -3.75
CA PRO A 109 12.96 12.57 -5.17
C PRO A 109 14.43 12.74 -5.60
N PRO A 110 14.83 12.28 -6.79
CA PRO A 110 16.23 12.34 -7.26
C PRO A 110 16.78 13.77 -7.39
N HIS A 111 15.92 14.79 -7.35
CA HIS A 111 16.28 16.21 -7.47
C HIS A 111 16.31 16.96 -6.12
N CYS A 112 16.01 16.30 -5.00
CA CYS A 112 16.06 16.91 -3.66
C CYS A 112 17.41 16.73 -2.94
N SER A 113 18.43 16.20 -3.63
CA SER A 113 19.80 16.09 -3.10
C SER A 113 20.57 17.41 -3.30
N GLY A 114 20.35 18.36 -2.40
CA GLY A 114 20.97 19.70 -2.36
C GLY A 114 19.90 20.78 -2.50
N THR A 115 19.69 21.74 -1.60
CA THR A 115 20.64 22.48 -0.75
C THR A 115 19.87 23.03 0.45
N GLU A 116 20.49 23.04 1.62
CA GLU A 116 19.94 23.56 2.89
C GLU A 116 19.76 25.09 2.91
N ASN A 117 20.02 25.76 1.79
CA ASN A 117 19.84 27.20 1.60
C ASN A 117 19.93 27.50 0.09
N GLY A 118 18.85 27.92 -0.55
CA GLY A 118 18.90 28.29 -1.97
C GLY A 118 17.51 28.50 -2.57
N SER A 119 17.18 29.76 -2.81
CA SER A 119 15.94 30.23 -3.43
C SER A 119 15.55 29.47 -4.70
N VAL A 120 14.27 29.13 -4.81
CA VAL A 120 13.64 28.60 -6.03
C VAL A 120 13.79 29.63 -7.16
N THR A 121 14.37 29.25 -8.29
CA THR A 121 14.45 30.11 -9.48
C THR A 121 13.06 30.31 -10.08
N GLU A 122 12.57 31.55 -10.09
CA GLU A 122 11.29 31.92 -10.70
C GLU A 122 11.23 31.47 -12.17
N GLY A 123 10.26 30.60 -12.48
CA GLY A 123 9.97 30.14 -13.85
C GLY A 123 10.23 28.66 -14.12
N LEU A 124 10.85 27.92 -13.19
CA LEU A 124 10.91 26.45 -13.24
C LEU A 124 9.85 25.92 -12.27
N PHE A 125 8.96 25.06 -12.76
CA PHE A 125 7.84 24.46 -12.01
C PHE A 125 8.20 24.25 -10.53
N ASP A 126 7.37 24.76 -9.61
CA ASP A 126 7.44 24.41 -8.18
C ASP A 126 7.18 22.90 -8.08
N ILE A 127 8.25 22.11 -8.18
CA ILE A 127 8.20 20.67 -7.93
C ILE A 127 8.31 20.55 -6.41
N PRO A 128 7.25 20.16 -5.69
CA PRO A 128 7.31 20.04 -4.24
C PRO A 128 8.36 18.99 -3.87
N CYS A 129 9.33 19.40 -3.03
CA CYS A 129 10.28 18.52 -2.36
C CYS A 129 9.64 17.71 -1.24
#